data_AF-A0A3C0J1Z5-F1
#
_entry.id   AF-A0A3C0J1Z5-F1
#
_cell.length_a   1.000
_cell.length_b   1.000
_cell.length_c   1.000
_cell.angle_alpha   90.00
_cell.angle_beta   90.00
_cell.angle_gamma   90.00
#
_symmetry.space_group_name_H-M   'P 1'
#
loop_
_entity.id
_entity.type
_entity.pdbx_description
1 polymer ?
#
loop_
_entity_poly.entity_id
_entity_poly.type
_entity_poly.pdbx_seq_one_letter_code
_entity_poly.pdbx_strand_id
1 'polypeptide(L)' 'MNGLSALLSLGALGLIFGLSLGVAAKKFAVERDPRVDEILAVLPGANCGACG' A
#
# COMPACT_ATOMS: atom_id res chain seq x y z
N MET A 1 -6.61 13.78 29.47
CA MET A 1 -5.83 12.76 28.72
C MET A 1 -4.39 13.22 28.70
N ASN A 2 -3.49 12.50 29.38
CA ASN A 2 -2.09 12.92 29.48
C ASN A 2 -1.39 12.64 28.14
N GLY A 3 -0.50 13.54 27.70
CA GLY A 3 0.18 13.43 26.38
C GLY A 3 0.92 12.09 26.17
N LEU A 4 1.37 11.45 27.27
CA LEU A 4 1.97 10.13 27.25
C LEU A 4 1.00 9.04 26.76
N SER A 5 -0.27 9.11 27.15
CA SER A 5 -1.29 8.14 26.72
C SER A 5 -1.56 8.23 25.21
N ALA A 6 -1.55 9.44 24.65
CA ALA A 6 -1.72 9.67 23.21
C ALA A 6 -0.50 9.14 22.42
N LEU A 7 0.71 9.34 22.95
CA LEU A 7 1.92 8.84 22.31
C LEU A 7 1.96 7.30 22.28
N LEU A 8 1.61 6.66 23.39
CA LEU A 8 1.55 5.21 23.49
C LEU A 8 0.47 4.60 22.59
N SER A 9 -0.72 5.20 22.52
CA SER A 9 -1.81 4.68 21.69
C SER A 9 -1.51 4.79 20.19
N LEU A 10 -1.03 5.96 19.73
CA LEU A 10 -0.65 6.15 18.34
C LEU A 10 0.55 5.29 17.95
N GLY A 11 1.55 5.18 18.82
CA GLY A 11 2.72 4.32 18.60
C GLY A 11 2.34 2.85 18.50
N ALA A 12 1.48 2.36 19.39
CA ALA A 12 1.01 0.98 19.36
C ALA A 12 0.22 0.67 18.09
N LEU A 13 -0.72 1.55 17.70
CA LEU A 13 -1.50 1.37 16.47
C LEU A 13 -0.60 1.40 15.23
N GLY A 14 0.34 2.35 15.15
CA GLY A 14 1.30 2.43 14.06
C GLY A 14 2.15 1.17 13.93
N LEU A 15 2.59 0.60 15.05
CA LEU A 15 3.37 -0.64 15.06
C LEU A 15 2.53 -1.85 14.62
N ILE A 16 1.30 -1.98 15.13
CA ILE A 16 0.39 -3.07 14.76
C ILE A 16 0.05 -3.02 13.27
N PHE A 17 -0.38 -1.85 12.77
CA PHE A 17 -0.75 -1.70 11.36
C PHE A 17 0.47 -1.77 10.43
N GLY A 18 1.60 -1.18 10.81
CA GLY A 18 2.83 -1.27 10.03
C GLY A 18 3.32 -2.72 9.87
N LEU A 19 3.35 -3.49 10.96
CA LEU A 19 3.77 -4.89 10.90
C LEU A 19 2.77 -5.76 10.12
N SER A 20 1.47 -5.60 10.36
CA SER A 20 0.43 -6.37 9.65
C SER A 20 0.42 -6.06 8.15
N LEU A 21 0.51 -4.80 7.74
CA LEU A 21 0.60 -4.42 6.33
C LEU A 21 1.92 -4.91 5.71
N GLY A 22 3.03 -4.85 6.44
CA GLY A 22 4.32 -5.36 5.97
C GLY A 22 4.30 -6.87 5.73
N VAL A 23 3.67 -7.64 6.62
CA VAL A 23 3.45 -9.08 6.44
C VAL A 23 2.50 -9.34 5.28
N ALA A 24 1.40 -8.60 5.18
CA ALA A 24 0.45 -8.74 4.08
C ALA A 24 1.11 -8.46 2.73
N ALA A 25 1.94 -7.40 2.62
CA ALA A 25 2.65 -7.04 1.40
C ALA A 25 3.56 -8.17 0.91
N LYS A 26 4.25 -8.88 1.82
CA LYS A 26 5.10 -10.03 1.46
C LYS A 26 4.28 -11.28 1.17
N LYS A 27 3.24 -11.54 1.96
CA LYS A 27 2.43 -12.77 1.85
C LYS A 27 1.54 -12.77 0.61
N PHE A 28 1.04 -11.60 0.23
CA PHE A 28 0.19 -11.39 -0.94
C PHE A 28 0.96 -10.74 -2.10
N ALA A 29 2.30 -10.80 -2.07
CA ALA A 29 3.10 -10.40 -3.21
C ALA A 29 2.81 -11.32 -4.39
N VAL A 30 2.37 -10.73 -5.51
CA VAL A 30 2.15 -11.44 -6.77
C VAL A 30 3.23 -11.00 -7.74
N GLU A 31 3.76 -11.95 -8.51
CA GLU A 31 4.74 -11.67 -9.55
C GLU A 31 4.15 -10.71 -10.60
N ARG A 32 4.93 -9.70 -11.01
CA ARG A 32 4.48 -8.75 -12.03
C ARG A 32 4.70 -9.38 -13.40
N ASP A 33 3.64 -9.48 -14.19
CA ASP A 33 3.76 -9.94 -15.58
C ASP A 33 4.63 -8.94 -16.36
N PRO A 34 5.73 -9.37 -17.01
CA PRO A 34 6.63 -8.49 -17.76
C PRO A 34 5.92 -7.72 -18.87
N ARG A 35 4.80 -8.24 -19.39
CA ARG A 35 3.99 -7.57 -20.43
C ARG A 35 3.28 -6.32 -19.91
N VAL A 36 3.12 -6.16 -18.60
CA VAL A 36 2.49 -4.96 -18.01
C VAL A 36 3.28 -3.72 -18.39
N ASP A 37 4.61 -3.79 -18.37
CA ASP A 37 5.46 -2.65 -18.71
C ASP A 37 5.42 -2.34 -20.22
N GLU A 38 5.36 -3.37 -21.06
CA GLU A 38 5.16 -3.25 -22.51
C GLU A 38 3.82 -2.55 -22.83
N ILE A 39 2.74 -2.96 -22.15
CA ILE A 39 1.40 -2.39 -22.36
C ILE A 39 1.32 -0.95 -21.83
N LEU A 40 1.90 -0.66 -20.67
CA LEU A 40 1.93 0.70 -20.11
C LEU A 40 2.72 1.67 -21.00
N ALA A 41 3.73 1.21 -21.73
CA ALA A 41 4.51 2.04 -22.65
C ALA A 41 3.71 2.52 -23.87
N VAL A 42 2.67 1.79 -24.28
CA VAL A 42 1.84 2.12 -25.45
C VAL A 42 0.48 2.72 -25.09
N LEU A 43 0.03 2.55 -23.84
CA LEU A 43 -1.20 3.15 -23.33
C LEU A 43 -0.99 4.61 -22.92
N PRO A 44 -2.05 5.44 -22.94
CA PRO A 44 -1.97 6.86 -22.58
C PRO A 44 -1.72 7.13 -21.08
N GLY A 45 -1.27 6.14 -20.31
CA GLY A 45 -1.04 6.25 -18.85
C GLY A 45 -2.30 6.50 -18.02
N ALA A 46 -3.49 6.37 -18.63
CA ALA A 46 -4.76 6.63 -17.98
C ALA A 46 -5.13 5.50 -17.01
N ASN A 47 -5.58 5.86 -15.81
CA ASN A 47 -6.04 4.95 -14.77
C ASN A 47 -7.55 4.68 -14.87
N CYS A 48 -8.00 3.60 -14.21
CA CYS A 48 -9.40 3.18 -14.17
C CYS A 48 -10.27 4.33 -13.60
N GLY A 49 -11.07 4.98 -14.46
CA GLY A 49 -11.87 6.18 -14.11
C GLY A 49 -11.65 7.38 -15.04
N ALA A 50 -10.74 7.30 -16.00
CA ALA A 50 -10.41 8.41 -16.89
C ALA A 50 -11.49 8.74 -17.96
N CYS A 51 -12.47 7.86 -18.19
CA CYS A 51 -13.40 7.93 -19.32
C CYS A 51 -14.89 8.00 -18.91
N GLY A 52 -15.20 8.67 -17.79
CA GLY A 52 -16.57 8.85 -17.29
C GLY A 52 -17.57 9.30 -18.35
#